data_AF-A0A4R4U9U0-F1
#
_entry.id   AF-A0A4R4U9U0-F1
#
_cell.length_a   1.000
_cell.length_b   1.000
_cell.length_c   1.000
_cell.angle_alpha   90.00
_cell.angle_beta   90.00
_cell.angle_gamma   90.00
#
_symmetry.space_group_name_H-M   'P 1'
#
loop_
_entity.id
_entity.type
_entity.pdbx_description
1 polymer ?
#
loop_
_entity_poly.entity_id
_entity_poly.type
_entity_poly.pdbx_seq_one_letter_code
_entity_poly.pdbx_strand_id
1 'polypeptide(L)'
;MVELAFWHELRVPSPERAEERYLQIVGDEHPVPLGELDQRLQDFVCGVRVRAPEVRILELGHAAGEPLFSRLGIVVTFPDELTKQVYPKVVAATDEPRLHTYDRKDKFVMGIDTDPDIIVH
;
A
#
# COMPACT_ATOMS: atom_id res chain seq x y z
N MET A 1 6.73 14.46 2.22
CA MET A 1 6.11 13.47 1.33
C MET A 1 5.41 12.45 2.20
N VAL A 2 4.21 12.03 1.83
CA VAL A 2 3.51 10.91 2.48
C VAL A 2 3.88 9.62 1.77
N GLU A 3 4.15 8.56 2.54
CA GLU A 3 4.47 7.23 2.07
C GLU A 3 3.55 6.24 2.76
N LEU A 4 2.68 5.57 1.99
CA LEU A 4 1.76 4.58 2.52
C LEU A 4 2.09 3.20 1.95
N ALA A 5 2.18 2.19 2.80
CA ALA A 5 2.31 0.79 2.40
C ALA A 5 1.00 0.03 2.58
N PHE A 6 0.74 -0.89 1.66
CA PHE A 6 -0.47 -1.70 1.62
C PHE A 6 -0.13 -3.17 1.39
N TRP A 7 -0.68 -4.05 2.21
CA TRP A 7 -0.50 -5.50 2.07
C TRP A 7 -1.67 -6.25 2.70
N HIS A 8 -1.76 -7.54 2.42
CA HIS A 8 -2.75 -8.41 3.04
C HIS A 8 -2.08 -9.35 4.04
N GLU A 9 -2.62 -9.43 5.26
CA GLU A 9 -2.31 -10.48 6.23
C GLU A 9 -3.45 -10.67 7.23
N LEU A 10 -3.41 -11.77 8.00
CA LEU A 10 -4.52 -12.16 8.88
C LEU A 10 -4.68 -11.31 10.14
N ARG A 11 -3.65 -10.59 10.56
CA ARG A 11 -3.65 -9.81 11.81
C ARG A 11 -2.98 -8.47 11.59
N VAL A 12 -3.50 -7.41 12.18
CA VAL A 12 -2.82 -6.12 12.18
C VAL A 12 -1.46 -6.25 12.89
N PRO A 13 -0.35 -5.88 12.24
CA PRO A 13 0.96 -5.94 12.88
C PRO A 13 1.19 -4.71 13.77
N SER A 14 2.21 -4.78 14.63
CA SER A 14 2.69 -3.59 15.33
C SER A 14 3.33 -2.59 14.34
N PRO A 15 3.38 -1.30 14.68
CA PRO A 15 4.08 -0.31 13.86
C PRO A 15 5.53 -0.67 13.52
N GLU A 16 6.27 -1.32 14.43
CA GLU A 16 7.65 -1.72 14.10
C GLU A 16 7.70 -2.79 13.00
N ARG A 17 6.81 -3.78 13.07
CA ARG A 17 6.69 -4.82 12.03
C ARG A 17 6.17 -4.25 10.70
N ALA A 18 5.32 -3.23 10.76
CA ALA A 18 4.88 -2.52 9.57
C ALA A 18 6.02 -1.73 8.90
N GLU A 19 6.91 -1.09 9.68
CA GLU A 19 8.13 -0.47 9.13
C GLU A 19 9.08 -1.51 8.52
N GLU A 20 9.28 -2.65 9.19
CA GLU A 20 10.08 -3.76 8.63
C GLU A 20 9.51 -4.24 7.29
N ARG A 21 8.19 -4.42 7.22
CA ARG A 21 7.48 -4.78 5.99
C ARG A 21 7.66 -3.71 4.91
N TYR A 22 7.52 -2.44 5.26
CA TYR A 22 7.77 -1.33 4.34
C TYR A 22 9.17 -1.41 3.73
N LEU A 23 10.20 -1.60 4.56
CA LEU A 23 11.59 -1.71 4.10
C LEU A 23 11.80 -2.94 3.20
N GLN A 24 11.15 -4.07 3.51
CA GLN A 24 11.16 -5.26 2.65
C GLN A 24 10.49 -5.02 1.30
N ILE A 25 9.37 -4.29 1.25
CA ILE A 25 8.69 -3.94 0.00
C ILE A 25 9.60 -3.07 -0.87
N VAL A 26 10.15 -1.99 -0.29
CA VAL A 26 11.01 -1.05 -1.04
C VAL A 26 12.31 -1.71 -1.50
N GLY A 27 12.82 -2.67 -0.73
CA GLY A 27 14.05 -3.42 -1.02
C GLY A 27 13.84 -4.79 -1.68
N ASP A 28 12.64 -5.09 -2.21
CA ASP A 28 12.36 -6.40 -2.79
C ASP A 28 13.24 -6.66 -4.02
N GLU A 29 14.10 -7.69 -3.94
CA GLU A 29 15.03 -8.08 -4.99
C GLU A 29 14.35 -8.91 -6.11
N HIS A 30 13.11 -9.37 -5.90
CA HIS A 30 12.38 -10.24 -6.82
C HIS A 30 11.00 -9.68 -7.21
N PRO A 31 10.92 -8.42 -7.69
CA PRO A 31 9.65 -7.79 -8.04
C PRO A 31 9.09 -8.36 -9.35
N VAL A 32 7.77 -8.25 -9.54
CA VAL A 32 7.04 -8.90 -10.64
C VAL A 32 6.03 -8.00 -11.32
N PRO A 33 5.68 -8.30 -12.59
CA PRO A 33 4.65 -7.54 -13.29
C PRO A 33 3.31 -7.62 -12.56
N LEU A 34 2.45 -6.63 -12.80
CA LEU A 34 1.14 -6.51 -12.15
C LEU A 34 0.33 -7.81 -12.24
N GLY A 35 0.31 -8.48 -13.39
CA GLY A 35 -0.45 -9.72 -13.60
C GLY A 35 0.01 -10.92 -12.76
N GLU A 36 1.17 -10.85 -12.12
CA GLU A 36 1.72 -11.90 -11.25
C GLU A 36 1.54 -11.61 -9.75
N LEU A 37 0.99 -10.44 -9.38
CA LEU A 37 0.61 -10.15 -8.00
C LEU A 37 -0.59 -10.99 -7.58
N ASP A 38 -0.88 -11.08 -6.28
CA ASP A 38 -2.17 -11.61 -5.84
C ASP A 38 -3.31 -10.67 -6.26
N GLN A 39 -4.51 -11.24 -6.42
CA GLN A 39 -5.66 -10.49 -6.93
C GLN A 39 -5.96 -9.21 -6.12
N ARG A 40 -5.75 -9.22 -4.80
CA ARG A 40 -6.06 -8.07 -3.94
C ARG A 40 -5.13 -6.89 -4.23
N LEU A 41 -3.83 -7.15 -4.39
CA LEU A 41 -2.88 -6.09 -4.76
C LEU A 41 -3.10 -5.62 -6.20
N GLN A 42 -3.49 -6.51 -7.12
CA GLN A 42 -3.87 -6.12 -8.48
C GLN A 42 -5.07 -5.16 -8.48
N ASP A 43 -6.12 -5.52 -7.75
CA ASP A 43 -7.34 -4.72 -7.61
C ASP A 43 -7.03 -3.36 -6.97
N PHE A 44 -6.18 -3.35 -5.94
CA PHE A 44 -5.73 -2.11 -5.30
C PHE A 44 -4.96 -1.20 -6.26
N VAL A 45 -3.97 -1.72 -6.99
CA VAL A 45 -3.19 -0.93 -7.97
C VAL A 45 -4.11 -0.34 -9.04
N CYS A 46 -5.04 -1.14 -9.58
CA CYS A 46 -6.02 -0.67 -10.55
C CYS A 46 -6.96 0.39 -9.93
N GLY A 47 -7.45 0.16 -8.72
CA GLY A 47 -8.35 1.07 -7.99
C GLY A 47 -7.69 2.42 -7.71
N VAL A 48 -6.45 2.42 -7.25
CA VAL A 48 -5.66 3.64 -7.00
C VAL A 48 -5.44 4.42 -8.29
N ARG A 49 -5.04 3.75 -9.39
CA ARG A 49 -4.83 4.42 -10.69
C ARG A 49 -6.09 5.12 -11.21
N VAL A 50 -7.27 4.57 -10.93
CA VAL A 50 -8.55 5.16 -11.33
C VAL A 50 -8.99 6.29 -10.40
N ARG A 51 -8.90 6.07 -9.08
CA ARG A 51 -9.47 6.98 -8.08
C ARG A 51 -8.54 8.14 -7.75
N ALA A 52 -7.25 7.90 -7.71
CA ALA A 52 -6.22 8.85 -7.30
C ALA A 52 -5.04 8.85 -8.29
N PRO A 53 -5.25 9.19 -9.58
CA PRO A 53 -4.18 9.22 -10.59
C PRO A 53 -3.04 10.19 -10.25
N GLU A 54 -3.27 11.12 -9.31
CA GLU A 54 -2.25 12.03 -8.79
C GLU A 54 -1.18 11.37 -7.89
N VAL A 55 -1.38 10.12 -7.45
CA VAL A 55 -0.38 9.40 -6.64
C VAL A 55 0.61 8.65 -7.48
N ARG A 56 1.82 8.50 -6.94
CA ARG A 56 2.82 7.62 -7.51
C ARG A 56 2.79 6.28 -6.80
N ILE A 57 2.49 5.22 -7.52
CA ILE A 57 2.72 3.84 -7.05
C ILE A 57 4.21 3.55 -7.22
N LEU A 58 4.85 3.00 -6.20
CA LEU A 58 6.26 2.63 -6.26
C LEU A 58 6.45 1.46 -7.22
N GLU A 59 7.30 1.66 -8.22
CA GLU A 59 7.74 0.65 -9.17
C GLU A 59 9.20 0.32 -8.83
N LEU A 60 9.51 -0.96 -8.66
CA LEU A 60 10.84 -1.44 -8.25
C LEU A 60 11.76 -1.74 -9.43
N GLY A 61 11.27 -1.54 -10.64
CA GLY A 61 11.99 -1.80 -11.87
C GLY A 61 11.04 -1.96 -13.04
N HIS A 62 11.58 -2.36 -14.18
CA HIS A 62 10.82 -2.68 -15.38
C HIS A 62 11.37 -3.96 -16.01
N ALA A 63 10.50 -4.85 -16.47
CA ALA A 63 10.86 -5.99 -17.32
C ALA A 63 9.98 -6.00 -18.56
N ALA A 64 10.59 -6.16 -19.73
CA ALA A 64 9.88 -6.09 -21.03
C ALA A 64 9.03 -4.82 -21.22
N GLY A 65 9.39 -3.71 -20.56
CA GLY A 65 8.64 -2.45 -20.62
C GLY A 65 7.47 -2.35 -19.64
N GLU A 66 7.20 -3.39 -18.85
CA GLU A 66 6.16 -3.39 -17.83
C GLU A 66 6.74 -3.03 -16.44
N PRO A 67 6.03 -2.22 -15.62
CA PRO A 67 6.46 -1.90 -14.28
C PRO A 67 6.39 -3.12 -13.36
N LEU A 68 7.39 -3.24 -12.50
CA LEU A 68 7.50 -4.32 -11.50
C LEU A 68 7.12 -3.83 -10.11
N PHE A 69 6.43 -4.69 -9.37
CA PHE A 69 5.92 -4.43 -8.03
C PHE A 69 6.36 -5.55 -7.08
N SER A 70 6.46 -5.23 -5.78
CA SER A 70 6.76 -6.26 -4.79
C SER A 70 5.56 -7.17 -4.57
N ARG A 71 5.82 -8.47 -4.37
CA ARG A 71 4.79 -9.41 -3.89
C ARG A 71 4.44 -9.22 -2.41
N LEU A 72 5.29 -8.50 -1.67
CA LEU A 72 5.13 -8.29 -0.23
C LEU A 72 4.16 -7.15 0.10
N GLY A 73 3.81 -6.33 -0.89
CA GLY A 73 2.90 -5.21 -0.74
C GLY A 73 3.16 -4.11 -1.76
N ILE A 74 2.35 -3.07 -1.70
CA ILE A 74 2.40 -1.91 -2.59
C ILE A 74 2.69 -0.67 -1.77
N VAL A 75 3.61 0.16 -2.25
CA VAL A 75 3.85 1.49 -1.67
C VAL A 75 3.28 2.54 -2.62
N VAL A 76 2.61 3.54 -2.06
CA VAL A 76 2.23 4.74 -2.80
C VAL A 76 2.81 5.97 -2.12
N THR A 77 3.12 6.98 -2.93
CA THR A 77 3.71 8.22 -2.46
C THR A 77 3.00 9.42 -3.07
N PHE A 78 2.84 10.48 -2.29
CA PHE A 78 2.29 11.75 -2.76
C PHE A 78 2.77 12.93 -1.89
N PRO A 79 2.75 14.17 -2.41
CA PRO A 79 3.10 15.37 -1.64
C PRO A 79 2.16 15.60 -0.45
N ASP A 80 2.67 16.14 0.66
CA ASP A 80 1.89 16.40 1.87
C ASP A 80 0.73 17.37 1.64
N GLU A 81 0.88 18.26 0.65
CA GLU A 81 -0.11 19.25 0.27
C GLU A 81 -1.37 18.59 -0.31
N LEU A 82 -1.24 17.39 -0.87
CA LEU A 82 -2.35 16.63 -1.47
C LEU A 82 -3.03 15.68 -0.48
N THR A 83 -2.53 15.54 0.75
CA THR A 83 -3.02 14.54 1.72
C THR A 83 -4.53 14.58 1.90
N LYS A 84 -5.13 15.76 2.11
CA LYS A 84 -6.59 15.86 2.33
C LYS A 84 -7.43 15.41 1.13
N GLN A 85 -6.90 15.55 -0.09
CA GLN A 85 -7.57 15.14 -1.32
C GLN A 85 -7.35 13.66 -1.63
N VAL A 86 -6.12 13.19 -1.43
CA VAL A 86 -5.64 11.90 -1.94
C VAL A 86 -5.86 10.79 -0.93
N TYR A 87 -5.54 11.03 0.34
CA TYR A 87 -5.52 10.01 1.37
C TYR A 87 -6.85 9.24 1.46
N PRO A 88 -8.03 9.89 1.50
CA PRO A 88 -9.30 9.16 1.58
C PRO A 88 -9.57 8.30 0.34
N LYS A 89 -9.11 8.73 -0.85
CA LYS A 89 -9.30 7.99 -2.11
C LYS A 89 -8.42 6.75 -2.16
N VAL A 90 -7.19 6.86 -1.65
CA VAL A 90 -6.25 5.74 -1.56
C VAL A 90 -6.75 4.72 -0.54
N VAL A 91 -7.15 5.16 0.66
CA VAL A 91 -7.71 4.28 1.70
C VAL A 91 -8.98 3.58 1.18
N ALA A 92 -9.89 4.29 0.50
CA ALA A 92 -11.08 3.67 -0.07
C ALA A 92 -10.77 2.60 -1.15
N ALA A 93 -9.57 2.62 -1.76
CA ALA A 93 -9.14 1.55 -2.67
C ALA A 93 -8.73 0.27 -1.92
N THR A 94 -8.59 0.32 -0.59
CA THR A 94 -8.22 -0.82 0.27
C THR A 94 -9.43 -1.57 0.84
N ASP A 95 -10.63 -0.97 0.82
CA ASP A 95 -11.83 -1.50 1.47
C ASP A 95 -12.24 -2.87 0.90
N GLU A 96 -12.48 -2.96 -0.42
CA GLU A 96 -12.86 -4.22 -1.08
C GLU A 96 -11.73 -5.25 -1.07
N PRO A 97 -10.47 -4.88 -1.41
CA PRO A 97 -9.36 -5.83 -1.38
C PRO A 97 -8.92 -6.18 0.05
N ARG A 98 -9.45 -5.50 1.08
CA ARG A 98 -9.15 -5.73 2.49
C ARG A 98 -7.64 -5.78 2.76
N LEU A 99 -6.98 -4.65 2.51
CA LEU A 99 -5.56 -4.47 2.79
C LEU A 99 -5.36 -3.69 4.09
N HIS A 100 -4.30 -4.02 4.79
CA HIS A 100 -3.77 -3.15 5.84
C HIS A 100 -3.11 -1.93 5.20
N THR A 101 -3.14 -0.81 5.90
CA THR A 101 -2.46 0.42 5.50
C THR A 101 -1.46 0.81 6.58
N TYR A 102 -0.22 1.10 6.20
CA TYR A 102 0.76 1.73 7.08
C TYR A 102 1.07 3.13 6.58
N ASP A 103 0.83 4.12 7.43
CA ASP A 103 1.35 5.47 7.24
C ASP A 103 2.72 5.57 7.91
N ARG A 104 3.77 5.68 7.09
CA ARG A 104 5.14 5.76 7.59
C ARG A 104 5.44 7.04 8.34
N LYS A 105 4.80 8.15 7.96
CA LYS A 105 5.04 9.47 8.56
C LYS A 105 4.49 9.49 9.99
N ASP A 106 3.27 8.98 10.16
CA ASP A 106 2.59 8.96 11.45
C ASP A 106 2.88 7.67 12.25
N LYS A 107 3.59 6.71 11.64
CA LYS A 107 3.89 5.38 12.18
C LYS A 107 2.64 4.65 12.66
N PHE A 108 1.59 4.76 11.85
CA PHE A 108 0.27 4.29 12.19
C PHE A 108 -0.16 3.18 11.24
N VAL A 109 -0.80 2.13 11.79
CA VAL A 109 -1.30 0.99 11.02
C VAL A 109 -2.82 0.97 11.13
N MET A 110 -3.50 0.99 9.98
CA MET A 110 -4.93 0.75 9.87
C MET A 110 -5.16 -0.69 9.42
N GLY A 111 -5.98 -1.40 10.18
CA GLY A 111 -6.40 -2.75 9.86
C GLY A 111 -7.60 -2.81 8.92
N ILE A 112 -7.95 -4.05 8.57
CA ILE A 112 -9.23 -4.37 7.94
C ILE A 112 -10.31 -4.31 9.04
N ASP A 113 -11.47 -3.69 8.77
CA ASP A 113 -12.63 -3.49 9.69
C ASP A 113 -13.09 -4.69 10.55
N THR A 114 -12.57 -5.89 10.30
CA THR A 114 -12.81 -7.09 11.10
C THR A 114 -11.87 -7.29 12.28
N ASP A 115 -10.91 -6.39 12.53
CA ASP A 115 -10.02 -6.50 13.70
C ASP A 115 -10.63 -5.78 14.93
N PRO A 116 -11.04 -6.50 16.00
CA PRO A 116 -11.68 -5.91 17.17
C PRO A 116 -10.76 -5.04 18.04
N ASP A 117 -9.47 -4.95 17.70
CA ASP A 117 -8.44 -4.25 18.48
C ASP A 117 -8.03 -2.87 17.92
N ILE A 118 -8.80 -2.29 17.00
CA ILE A 118 -8.53 -0.91 16.52
C ILE A 118 -8.93 0.09 17.61
N ILE A 119 -7.99 0.42 18.51
CA ILE A 119 -8.07 1.58 19.39
C ILE A 119 -7.79 2.83 18.54
N VAL A 120 -8.85 3.59 18.27
CA VAL A 120 -8.78 4.96 17.77
C VAL A 120 -8.20 5.84 18.88
N HIS A 121 -7.03 6.44 18.64
CA HIS A 121 -6.46 7.50 19.48
C HIS A 121 -6.61 8.85 18.79
#